data_AF-A0A9J9LE62-F1
#
_entry.id   AF-A0A9J9LE62-F1
#
_cell.length_a   1.000
_cell.length_b   1.000
_cell.length_c   1.000
_cell.angle_alpha   90.00
_cell.angle_beta   90.00
_cell.angle_gamma   90.00
#
_symmetry.space_group_name_H-M   'P 1'
#
loop_
_entity.id
_entity.type
_entity.pdbx_description
1 polymer ?
#
loop_
_entity_poly.entity_id
_entity_poly.type
_entity_poly.pdbx_seq_one_letter_code
_entity_poly.pdbx_strand_id
1 'polypeptide(L)'
;MGTDVGISMGKLTALKVKSAGVGRHADGDGLYLHVKGSDARSWLLRMQSDGKRRDFGLGSVDTSMRSKEVTDAARGVPILQRKLLTLAEAREKAEAYRRLIRSGLDPVAEQKMSIGVQTGPPIGAQKGPPFTMAQG
;
A
#
# COMPACT_ATOMS: atom_id res chain seq x y z
N MET A 1 -7.94 -9.06 -29.37
CA MET A 1 -7.80 -9.03 -27.90
C MET A 1 -7.40 -7.63 -27.49
N GLY A 2 -8.37 -6.76 -27.21
CA GLY A 2 -8.08 -5.40 -26.75
C GLY A 2 -7.78 -5.44 -25.26
N THR A 3 -6.56 -5.12 -24.86
CA THR A 3 -6.25 -4.79 -23.47
C THR A 3 -6.82 -3.39 -23.22
N ASP A 4 -8.08 -3.32 -22.81
CA ASP A 4 -8.60 -2.16 -22.10
C ASP A 4 -7.77 -2.02 -20.83
N VAL A 5 -6.69 -1.25 -20.90
CA VAL A 5 -6.09 -0.64 -19.72
C VAL A 5 -7.05 0.49 -19.37
N GLY A 6 -8.25 0.13 -18.89
CA GLY A 6 -9.19 1.08 -18.35
C GLY A 6 -8.47 1.81 -17.24
N ILE A 7 -8.06 3.06 -17.49
CA ILE A 7 -7.52 3.94 -16.47
C ILE A 7 -8.61 4.00 -15.40
N SER A 8 -8.41 3.30 -14.28
CA SER A 8 -9.36 3.27 -13.18
C SER A 8 -9.57 4.70 -12.69
N MET A 9 -10.61 5.36 -13.19
CA MET A 9 -11.00 6.70 -12.75
C MET A 9 -11.62 6.56 -11.37
N GLY A 10 -10.76 6.60 -10.36
CA GLY A 10 -11.17 6.58 -8.96
C GLY A 10 -12.08 7.75 -8.61
N LYS A 11 -12.87 7.57 -7.55
CA LYS A 11 -13.94 8.46 -7.08
C LYS A 11 -13.43 9.75 -6.44
N LEU A 12 -12.20 9.77 -5.93
CA LEU A 12 -11.64 10.97 -5.32
C LEU A 12 -11.10 11.92 -6.38
N THR A 13 -11.17 13.21 -6.07
CA THR A 13 -10.51 14.29 -6.79
C THR A 13 -9.48 14.94 -5.88
N ALA A 14 -8.49 15.65 -6.45
CA ALA A 14 -7.49 16.36 -5.65
C ALA A 14 -8.13 17.36 -4.67
N LEU A 15 -9.21 18.03 -5.07
CA LEU A 15 -9.97 18.92 -4.19
C LEU A 15 -10.59 18.15 -3.02
N LYS A 16 -11.24 17.01 -3.31
CA LYS A 16 -11.85 16.17 -2.27
C LYS A 16 -10.81 15.63 -1.30
N VAL A 17 -9.61 15.27 -1.77
CA VAL A 17 -8.51 14.82 -0.92
C VAL A 17 -8.08 15.92 0.06
N LYS A 18 -8.01 17.17 -0.39
CA LYS A 18 -7.65 18.31 0.46
C LYS A 18 -8.72 18.60 1.51
N SER A 19 -9.99 18.58 1.13
CA SER A 19 -11.10 19.01 2.00
C SER A 19 -11.82 17.87 2.73
N ALA A 20 -11.38 16.62 2.57
CA ALA A 20 -12.01 15.47 3.22
C ALA A 20 -11.95 15.58 4.75
N GLY A 21 -13.09 15.32 5.40
CA GLY A 21 -13.17 15.22 6.86
C GLY A 21 -12.51 13.94 7.40
N VAL A 22 -12.42 13.84 8.73
CA VAL A 22 -11.89 12.66 9.43
C VAL A 22 -12.63 11.38 8.98
N GLY A 23 -11.87 10.30 8.74
CA GLY A 23 -12.41 9.01 8.34
C GLY A 23 -11.69 8.39 7.14
N ARG A 24 -12.29 7.33 6.60
CA ARG A 24 -11.79 6.60 5.42
C ARG A 24 -12.66 6.93 4.21
N HIS A 25 -12.02 7.38 3.13
CA HIS A 25 -12.69 7.77 1.88
C HIS A 25 -12.19 6.87 0.75
N ALA A 26 -13.10 6.10 0.16
CA ALA A 26 -12.75 5.16 -0.91
C ALA A 26 -12.50 5.90 -2.23
N ASP A 27 -11.37 5.60 -2.87
CA ASP A 27 -11.08 6.02 -4.24
C ASP A 27 -11.51 4.96 -5.25
N GLY A 28 -11.33 3.67 -4.93
CA GLY A 28 -11.64 2.57 -5.84
C GLY A 28 -10.57 1.49 -5.80
N ASP A 29 -10.89 0.27 -6.24
CA ASP A 29 -9.94 -0.86 -6.30
C ASP A 29 -9.18 -1.12 -4.98
N GLY A 30 -9.84 -0.86 -3.86
CA GLY A 30 -9.26 -1.00 -2.52
C GLY A 30 -8.34 0.15 -2.09
N LEU A 31 -8.17 1.21 -2.87
CA LEU A 31 -7.47 2.43 -2.45
C LEU A 31 -8.39 3.31 -1.60
N TYR A 32 -7.86 3.78 -0.46
CA TYR A 32 -8.54 4.67 0.47
C TYR A 32 -7.63 5.83 0.89
N LEU A 33 -8.22 7.00 1.00
CA LEU A 33 -7.68 8.10 1.79
C LEU A 33 -8.10 7.91 3.25
N HIS A 34 -7.14 7.92 4.18
CA HIS A 34 -7.39 7.89 5.61
C HIS A 34 -7.00 9.23 6.23
N VAL A 35 -8.00 9.93 6.77
CA VAL A 35 -7.84 11.23 7.44
C VAL A 35 -7.98 10.99 8.94
N LYS A 36 -6.91 11.20 9.71
CA LYS A 36 -6.92 11.11 11.18
C LYS A 36 -7.27 12.44 11.86
N GLY A 37 -7.06 13.56 11.19
CA GLY A 37 -7.28 14.94 11.65
C GLY A 37 -7.01 15.93 10.51
N SER A 38 -7.11 17.24 10.76
CA SER A 38 -6.93 18.28 9.73
C SER A 38 -5.66 18.10 8.90
N ASP A 39 -4.56 17.71 9.53
CA ASP A 39 -3.24 17.72 8.89
C ASP A 39 -2.63 16.32 8.71
N ALA A 40 -3.30 15.29 9.22
CA ALA A 40 -2.82 13.91 9.17
C ALA A 40 -3.64 13.09 8.16
N ARG A 41 -3.12 12.97 6.94
CA ARG A 41 -3.73 12.20 5.85
C ARG A 41 -2.75 11.17 5.27
N SER A 42 -3.21 9.93 5.07
CA SER A 42 -2.41 8.87 4.47
C SER A 42 -3.21 8.01 3.49
N TRP A 43 -2.51 7.40 2.56
CA TRP A 43 -3.06 6.44 1.60
C TRP A 43 -2.98 5.02 2.15
N LEU A 44 -4.11 4.30 2.08
CA LEU A 44 -4.22 2.90 2.45
C LEU A 44 -4.69 2.09 1.24
N LEU A 45 -4.11 0.92 1.05
CA LEU A 45 -4.54 -0.06 0.07
C LEU A 45 -5.03 -1.31 0.78
N ARG A 46 -6.30 -1.65 0.60
CA ARG A 46 -6.91 -2.85 1.16
C ARG A 46 -6.88 -3.96 0.12
N MET A 47 -6.17 -5.05 0.41
CA MET A 47 -6.10 -6.22 -0.46
C MET A 47 -6.17 -7.51 0.34
N GLN A 48 -6.40 -8.63 -0.36
CA GLN A 48 -6.24 -9.96 0.22
C GLN A 48 -4.81 -10.44 -0.03
N SER A 49 -4.16 -10.93 1.02
CA SER A 49 -2.87 -11.63 0.97
C SER A 49 -3.00 -12.87 1.83
N ASP A 50 -2.64 -14.04 1.30
CA ASP A 50 -2.78 -15.35 1.97
C ASP A 50 -4.19 -15.61 2.53
N GLY A 51 -5.22 -15.28 1.73
CA GLY A 51 -6.62 -15.42 2.13
C GLY A 51 -7.10 -14.47 3.23
N LYS A 52 -6.24 -13.56 3.70
CA LYS A 52 -6.56 -12.58 4.75
C LYS A 52 -6.62 -11.17 4.16
N ARG A 53 -7.68 -10.43 4.51
CA ARG A 53 -7.77 -9.00 4.18
C ARG A 53 -6.79 -8.21 5.05
N ARG A 54 -5.93 -7.41 4.43
CA ARG A 54 -4.99 -6.51 5.10
C ARG A 54 -5.04 -5.10 4.50
N ASP A 55 -4.78 -4.11 5.34
CA ASP A 55 -4.60 -2.72 4.94
C ASP A 55 -3.08 -2.43 4.85
N PHE A 56 -2.65 -1.97 3.69
CA PHE A 56 -1.26 -1.63 3.36
C PHE A 56 -1.09 -0.12 3.33
N GLY A 57 -0.17 0.43 4.13
CA GLY A 57 0.16 1.86 4.08
C GLY A 57 0.97 2.18 2.84
N LEU A 58 0.50 3.12 2.01
CA LEU A 58 1.20 3.53 0.79
C LEU A 58 2.08 4.77 1.01
N GLY A 59 1.69 5.66 1.93
CA GLY A 59 2.41 6.89 2.21
C GLY A 59 1.50 8.02 2.70
N SER A 60 2.10 9.15 3.05
CA SER A 60 1.40 10.40 3.36
C SER A 60 0.87 11.07 2.09
N VAL A 61 -0.22 11.82 2.21
CA VAL A 61 -0.75 12.61 1.10
C VAL A 61 0.16 13.82 0.85
N ASP A 62 0.53 14.03 -0.41
CA ASP A 62 1.11 15.31 -0.83
C ASP A 62 0.00 16.36 -0.99
N THR A 63 -0.11 17.25 0.00
CA THR A 63 -0.99 18.43 -0.09
C THR A 63 -0.23 19.68 -0.50
N SER A 64 1.09 19.59 -0.63
CA SER A 64 1.93 20.75 -0.89
C SER A 64 1.75 21.21 -2.33
N MET A 65 1.53 22.51 -2.51
CA MET A 65 1.79 23.15 -3.80
C MET A 65 3.31 23.32 -3.96
N ARG A 66 4.07 22.22 -3.87
CA ARG A 66 5.52 22.27 -4.14
C ARG A 66 5.75 22.61 -5.60
N SER A 67 6.83 23.33 -5.86
CA SER A 67 7.22 23.68 -7.23
C SER A 67 7.43 22.41 -8.07
N LYS A 68 7.22 22.57 -9.37
CA LYS A 68 7.36 21.50 -10.36
C LYS A 68 8.75 20.83 -10.32
N GLU A 69 9.79 21.59 -9.96
CA GLU A 69 11.16 21.09 -9.77
C GLU A 69 11.31 20.07 -8.65
N VAL A 70 10.68 20.30 -7.49
CA VAL A 70 10.75 19.35 -6.36
C VAL A 70 10.00 18.05 -6.69
N THR A 71 8.93 18.14 -7.49
CA THR A 71 8.22 16.96 -7.98
C THR A 71 9.01 16.20 -9.06
N ASP A 72 9.78 16.90 -9.91
CA ASP A 72 10.71 16.27 -10.85
C ASP A 72 11.84 15.50 -10.16
N ALA A 73 12.41 16.02 -9.06
CA ALA A 73 13.37 15.26 -8.25
C ALA A 73 12.77 13.96 -7.68
N ALA A 74 11.48 13.98 -7.31
CA ALA A 74 10.76 12.78 -6.88
C ALA A 74 10.48 11.80 -8.03
N ARG A 75 10.46 12.26 -9.30
CA ARG A 75 10.26 11.37 -10.47
C ARG A 75 11.36 10.32 -10.63
N GLY A 76 12.58 10.60 -10.19
CA GLY A 76 13.69 9.63 -10.19
C GLY A 76 13.56 8.51 -9.16
N VAL A 77 12.68 8.66 -8.16
CA VAL A 77 12.44 7.63 -7.13
C VAL A 77 11.36 6.66 -7.62
N PRO A 78 11.57 5.33 -7.61
CA PRO A 78 10.54 4.37 -7.98
C PRO A 78 9.24 4.56 -7.19
N ILE A 79 8.07 4.45 -7.85
CA ILE A 79 6.76 4.71 -7.23
C ILE A 79 6.52 3.90 -5.94
N LEU A 80 7.05 2.67 -5.90
CA LEU A 80 6.96 1.79 -4.73
C LEU A 80 7.68 2.34 -3.50
N GLN A 81 8.71 3.17 -3.66
CA GLN A 81 9.53 3.71 -2.57
C GLN A 81 9.10 5.10 -2.09
N ARG A 82 8.26 5.81 -2.87
CA ARG A 82 7.79 7.15 -2.51
C ARG A 82 6.94 7.13 -1.23
N LYS A 83 7.29 7.98 -0.26
CA LYS A 83 6.57 8.12 1.02
C LYS A 83 5.51 9.22 1.02
N LEU A 84 5.62 10.19 0.13
CA LEU A 84 4.70 11.31 -0.05
C LEU A 84 4.10 11.18 -1.45
N LEU A 85 2.77 11.19 -1.56
CA LEU A 85 2.07 10.81 -2.78
C LEU A 85 0.91 11.75 -3.09
N THR A 86 0.88 12.25 -4.32
CA THR A 86 -0.33 12.82 -4.91
C THR A 86 -1.39 11.72 -5.12
N LEU A 87 -2.64 12.11 -5.42
CA LEU A 87 -3.71 11.16 -5.74
C LEU A 87 -3.34 10.25 -6.94
N ALA A 88 -2.73 10.81 -7.98
CA ALA A 88 -2.33 10.06 -9.16
C ALA A 88 -1.25 9.03 -8.84
N GLU A 89 -0.22 9.44 -8.10
CA GLU A 89 0.84 8.53 -7.65
C GLU A 89 0.31 7.46 -6.69
N ALA A 90 -0.65 7.78 -5.83
CA ALA A 90 -1.29 6.79 -4.98
C ALA A 90 -2.00 5.70 -5.79
N ARG A 91 -2.67 6.06 -6.90
CA ARG A 91 -3.27 5.11 -7.84
C ARG A 91 -2.22 4.25 -8.52
N GLU A 92 -1.17 4.87 -9.06
CA GLU A 92 -0.07 4.17 -9.72
C GLU A 92 0.64 3.19 -8.75
N LYS A 93 0.93 3.65 -7.52
CA LYS A 93 1.51 2.82 -6.47
C LYS A 93 0.59 1.66 -6.11
N ALA A 94 -0.71 1.90 -6.02
CA ALA A 94 -1.66 0.85 -5.71
C ALA A 94 -1.72 -0.23 -6.80
N GLU A 95 -1.70 0.17 -8.07
CA GLU A 95 -1.62 -0.77 -9.18
C GLU A 95 -0.32 -1.57 -9.18
N ALA A 96 0.82 -0.93 -8.91
CA ALA A 96 2.10 -1.61 -8.80
C ALA A 96 2.08 -2.68 -7.69
N TYR A 97 1.50 -2.36 -6.53
CA TYR A 97 1.30 -3.33 -5.44
C TYR A 97 0.40 -4.50 -5.86
N ARG A 98 -0.72 -4.21 -6.54
CA ARG A 98 -1.63 -5.26 -7.05
C ARG A 98 -0.92 -6.18 -8.04
N ARG A 99 -0.07 -5.63 -8.92
CA ARG A 99 0.72 -6.43 -9.86
C ARG A 99 1.66 -7.38 -9.12
N LEU A 100 2.38 -6.90 -8.10
CA LEU A 100 3.29 -7.72 -7.29
C LEU A 100 2.56 -8.87 -6.59
N ILE A 101 1.45 -8.60 -5.91
CA ILE A 101 0.69 -9.63 -5.21
C ILE A 101 0.09 -10.63 -6.20
N ARG A 102 -0.40 -10.18 -7.37
CA ARG A 102 -0.89 -11.08 -8.42
C ARG A 102 0.21 -12.00 -8.96
N SER A 103 1.45 -11.53 -9.02
CA SER A 103 2.62 -12.36 -9.35
C SER A 103 3.13 -13.22 -8.19
N GLY A 104 2.49 -13.18 -7.01
CA GLY A 104 2.88 -13.96 -5.83
C GLY A 104 4.04 -13.35 -5.01
N LEU A 105 4.40 -12.10 -5.27
CA LEU A 105 5.40 -11.34 -4.51
C LEU A 105 4.71 -10.52 -3.42
N ASP A 106 5.11 -10.65 -2.15
CA ASP A 106 4.62 -9.81 -1.05
C ASP A 106 5.38 -8.47 -1.01
N PRO A 107 4.76 -7.34 -1.40
CA PRO A 107 5.43 -6.03 -1.43
C PRO A 107 5.79 -5.51 -0.02
N VAL A 108 5.14 -5.99 1.05
CA VAL A 108 5.46 -5.57 2.41
C VAL A 108 6.70 -6.26 2.94
N ALA A 109 6.89 -7.54 2.63
CA ALA A 109 8.11 -8.26 2.97
C ALA A 109 9.33 -7.55 2.36
N GLU A 110 9.22 -7.14 1.10
CA GLU A 110 10.28 -6.45 0.37
C GLU A 110 10.56 -5.03 0.91
N GLN A 111 9.52 -4.27 1.27
CA GLN A 111 9.71 -2.95 1.87
C GLN A 111 10.31 -3.01 3.28
N LYS A 112 9.95 -4.03 4.07
CA LYS A 112 10.54 -4.23 5.40
C LYS A 112 12.02 -4.59 5.34
N MET A 113 12.50 -5.18 4.24
CA MET A 113 13.93 -5.43 4.06
C MET A 113 14.73 -4.14 3.82
N SER A 114 14.11 -3.09 3.25
CA SER A 114 14.79 -1.80 3.00
C SER A 114 14.72 -0.82 4.18
N ILE A 115 13.81 -1.04 5.13
CA ILE A 115 13.61 -0.17 6.30
C ILE A 115 13.80 -1.09 7.50
N GLY A 116 14.96 -1.09 8.15
CA GLY A 116 15.39 -2.01 9.21
C GLY A 116 14.46 -2.17 10.42
N VAL A 117 13.25 -2.67 10.19
CA VAL A 117 12.27 -3.08 11.17
C VAL A 117 12.34 -4.59 11.17
N GLN A 118 13.06 -5.11 12.16
CA GLN A 118 13.02 -6.50 12.56
C GLN A 118 11.56 -6.86 12.89
N THR A 119 10.77 -7.30 11.91
CA THR A 119 9.64 -8.17 12.22
C THR A 119 10.19 -9.57 12.26
N GLY A 120 10.31 -10.12 13.47
CA GLY A 120 10.72 -11.49 13.71
C GLY A 120 9.94 -12.50 12.86
N PRO A 121 10.46 -13.72 12.72
CA PRO A 121 9.97 -14.70 11.75
C PRO A 121 8.47 -14.96 11.93
N PRO A 122 7.74 -15.27 10.84
CA PRO A 122 6.31 -15.55 10.92
C PRO A 122 6.06 -16.70 11.91
N ILE A 123 5.32 -16.41 12.97
CA ILE A 123 4.81 -17.42 13.88
C ILE A 123 3.79 -18.25 13.10
N GLY A 124 4.24 -19.40 12.60
CA GLY A 124 3.35 -20.41 12.05
C GLY A 124 4.01 -21.28 11.00
N ALA A 125 4.69 -22.34 11.45
CA ALA A 125 4.52 -23.72 10.93
C ALA A 125 5.63 -24.62 11.48
N GLN A 126 5.40 -25.30 12.61
CA GLN A 126 6.01 -26.60 12.91
C GLN A 126 5.02 -27.44 13.73
N LYS A 127 4.10 -28.13 13.05
CA LYS A 127 3.44 -29.32 13.63
C LYS A 127 4.45 -30.47 13.48
N GLY A 128 5.23 -30.73 14.53
CA GLY A 128 5.96 -32.00 14.64
C GLY A 128 4.99 -33.11 15.03
N PRO A 129 5.18 -34.36 14.57
CA PRO A 129 4.31 -35.47 14.94
C PRO A 129 4.47 -35.82 16.44
N PRO A 130 3.44 -36.40 17.09
CA PRO A 130 3.54 -36.82 18.48
C PRO A 130 4.57 -37.95 18.61
N PHE A 131 5.54 -37.75 19.51
CA PHE A 131 6.57 -38.73 19.84
C PHE A 131 5.92 -39.88 20.62
N THR A 132 5.92 -41.09 20.07
CA THR A 132 5.60 -42.33 20.79
C THR A 132 6.76 -42.63 21.75
N MET A 133 6.52 -42.61 23.06
CA MET A 133 7.43 -43.25 24.02
C MET A 133 7.06 -44.72 24.16
N ALA A 134 7.94 -45.59 23.68
CA ALA A 134 8.04 -46.96 24.13
C ALA A 134 8.88 -46.96 25.42
N GLN A 135 8.31 -47.42 26.54
CA GLN A 135 9.09 -47.80 27.71
C GLN A 135 9.55 -49.25 27.55
N GLY A 136 10.85 -49.46 27.70
CA GLY A 136 11.47 -50.72 28.08
C GLY A 136 12.20 -50.50 29.41
#